data_AF-A0A183JCS6-F1
#
_entry.id   AF-A0A183JCS6-F1
#
_cell.length_a   1.000
_cell.length_b   1.000
_cell.length_c   1.000
_cell.angle_alpha   90.00
_cell.angle_beta   90.00
_cell.angle_gamma   90.00
#
_symmetry.space_group_name_H-M   'P 1'
#
loop_
_entity.id
_entity.type
_entity.pdbx_description
1 polymer ?
#
loop_
_entity_poly.entity_id
_entity_poly.type
_entity_poly.pdbx_seq_one_letter_code
_entity_poly.pdbx_strand_id
1 'polypeptide(L)'
;MNVIQCYAPTNDYNEDAKDQFYNRLQSIIEKCQTKNLAILMGDLNAKIGMDNTGYEDIMGRYGLRERNKNGERFANLCAFNKLVIGGTIFPHKRIHKTTWTSMDHTTQNQIDHICINKKFRRTMENVRTKRGADIASDHHLLVVKMKLKFKNP
;
A
#
# COMPACT_ATOMS: atom_id res chain seq x y z
N MET A 1 17.07 -1.31 -7.94
CA MET A 1 15.70 -1.03 -7.43
C MET A 1 14.91 -2.30 -7.60
N ASN A 2 14.06 -2.64 -6.64
CA ASN A 2 13.16 -3.80 -6.70
C ASN A 2 11.72 -3.31 -6.70
N VAL A 3 10.88 -3.88 -7.55
CA VAL A 3 9.44 -3.61 -7.59
C VAL A 3 8.74 -4.95 -7.41
N ILE A 4 7.86 -5.02 -6.42
CA ILE A 4 7.03 -6.17 -6.10
C ILE A 4 5.59 -5.73 -6.33
N GLN A 5 4.92 -6.37 -7.27
CA GLN A 5 3.50 -6.17 -7.53
C GLN A 5 2.71 -7.39 -7.04
N CYS A 6 1.63 -7.14 -6.31
CA CYS A 6 0.82 -8.19 -5.70
C CYS A 6 -0.66 -8.01 -6.01
N TYR A 7 -1.38 -9.13 -5.98
CA TYR A 7 -2.83 -9.19 -5.84
C TYR A 7 -3.14 -10.11 -4.67
N ALA A 8 -3.60 -9.56 -3.55
CA ALA A 8 -3.83 -10.33 -2.33
C ALA A 8 -5.24 -10.95 -2.30
N PRO A 9 -5.44 -12.08 -1.61
CA PRO A 9 -6.78 -12.65 -1.39
C PRO A 9 -7.71 -11.65 -0.69
N THR A 10 -9.01 -11.71 -1.02
CA THR A 10 -10.04 -10.87 -0.37
C THR A 10 -10.24 -11.29 1.08
N ASN A 11 -10.99 -10.51 1.87
CA ASN A 11 -11.23 -10.85 3.29
C ASN A 11 -12.07 -12.14 3.46
N ASP A 12 -12.81 -12.55 2.43
CA ASP A 12 -13.71 -13.72 2.47
C ASP A 12 -12.99 -15.03 2.10
N TYR A 13 -11.74 -14.96 1.63
CA TYR A 13 -10.92 -16.16 1.46
C TYR A 13 -10.61 -16.80 2.82
N ASN A 14 -10.35 -18.10 2.81
CA ASN A 14 -9.91 -18.83 4.00
C ASN A 14 -8.57 -18.29 4.53
N GLU A 15 -8.34 -18.45 5.84
CA GLU A 15 -7.16 -17.91 6.51
C GLU A 15 -5.85 -18.57 6.02
N ASP A 16 -5.86 -19.87 5.72
CA ASP A 16 -4.67 -20.58 5.22
C ASP A 16 -4.15 -20.00 3.91
N ALA A 17 -5.05 -19.65 2.98
CA ALA A 17 -4.69 -19.04 1.71
C ALA A 17 -4.09 -17.63 1.91
N LYS A 18 -4.61 -16.86 2.87
CA LYS A 18 -4.04 -15.55 3.24
C LYS A 18 -2.66 -15.73 3.86
N ASP A 19 -2.49 -16.68 4.76
CA ASP A 19 -1.22 -16.96 5.42
C ASP A 19 -0.16 -17.42 4.43
N GLN A 20 -0.50 -18.32 3.50
CA GLN A 20 0.39 -18.72 2.41
C GLN A 20 0.80 -17.52 1.54
N PHE A 21 -0.14 -16.63 1.21
CA PHE A 21 0.16 -15.41 0.46
C PHE A 21 1.15 -14.51 1.21
N TYR A 22 0.88 -14.19 2.48
CA TYR A 22 1.74 -13.31 3.28
C TYR A 22 3.11 -13.92 3.57
N ASN A 23 3.19 -15.24 3.81
CA ASN A 23 4.45 -15.96 3.98
C ASN A 23 5.30 -15.90 2.71
N ARG A 24 4.68 -16.14 1.53
CA ARG A 24 5.38 -16.02 0.25
C ARG A 24 5.85 -14.59 -0.01
N LEU A 25 5.01 -13.61 0.29
CA LEU A 25 5.35 -12.19 0.14
C LEU A 25 6.51 -11.80 1.05
N GLN A 26 6.51 -12.25 2.30
CA GLN A 26 7.60 -12.07 3.26
C GLN A 26 8.93 -12.59 2.69
N SER A 27 8.96 -13.83 2.19
CA SER A 27 10.18 -14.42 1.60
C SER A 27 10.67 -13.67 0.35
N ILE A 28 9.79 -13.01 -0.41
CA ILE A 28 10.17 -12.17 -1.55
C ILE A 28 10.77 -10.84 -1.07
N ILE A 29 10.18 -10.24 -0.04
CA ILE A 29 10.70 -9.00 0.56
C ILE A 29 12.10 -9.24 1.16
N GLU A 30 12.33 -10.37 1.81
CA GLU A 30 13.63 -10.73 2.38
C GLU A 30 14.75 -10.86 1.33
N LYS A 31 14.41 -11.29 0.11
CA LYS A 31 15.34 -11.34 -1.02
C LYS A 31 15.73 -9.95 -1.53
N CYS A 32 14.95 -8.91 -1.20
CA CYS A 32 15.28 -7.55 -1.58
C CYS A 32 16.40 -6.99 -0.71
N GLN A 33 17.54 -6.65 -1.35
CA GLN A 33 18.65 -6.02 -0.64
C GLN A 33 18.20 -4.69 0.03
N THR A 34 18.31 -4.62 1.36
CA THR A 34 17.90 -3.46 2.18
C THR A 34 18.57 -2.15 1.77
N LYS A 35 19.75 -2.22 1.13
CA LYS A 35 20.48 -1.06 0.61
C LYS A 35 19.81 -0.40 -0.58
N ASN A 36 19.02 -1.14 -1.35
CA ASN A 36 18.33 -0.69 -2.56
C ASN A 36 16.91 -0.20 -2.26
N LEU A 37 16.37 0.65 -3.13
CA LEU A 37 14.94 0.99 -3.09
C LEU A 37 14.11 -0.27 -3.39
N ALA A 38 13.17 -0.58 -2.50
CA ALA A 38 12.14 -1.59 -2.71
C ALA A 38 10.78 -0.90 -2.72
N ILE A 39 9.96 -1.21 -3.73
CA ILE A 39 8.59 -0.74 -3.88
C ILE A 39 7.69 -1.96 -3.83
N LEU A 40 6.77 -2.00 -2.86
CA LEU A 40 5.69 -2.98 -2.79
C LEU A 40 4.39 -2.30 -3.23
N MET A 41 3.69 -2.84 -4.21
CA MET A 41 2.47 -2.23 -4.73
C MET A 41 1.43 -3.24 -5.21
N GLY A 42 0.21 -2.75 -5.41
CA GLY A 42 -0.89 -3.51 -6.00
C GLY A 42 -2.14 -3.50 -5.13
N ASP A 43 -3.12 -4.31 -5.51
CA ASP A 43 -4.33 -4.52 -4.74
C ASP A 43 -4.06 -5.53 -3.63
N LEU A 44 -4.08 -5.07 -2.39
CA LEU A 44 -3.85 -5.92 -1.23
C LEU A 44 -5.13 -6.27 -0.48
N ASN A 45 -6.31 -5.85 -0.99
CA ASN A 45 -7.59 -6.11 -0.33
C ASN A 45 -7.61 -5.68 1.16
N ALA A 46 -6.78 -4.69 1.50
CA ALA A 46 -6.43 -4.31 2.86
C ALA A 46 -6.89 -2.89 3.15
N LYS A 47 -7.85 -2.71 4.06
CA LYS A 47 -8.23 -1.39 4.57
C LYS A 47 -7.38 -1.12 5.78
N ILE A 48 -6.46 -0.16 5.68
CA ILE A 48 -5.48 0.12 6.75
C ILE A 48 -6.02 1.10 7.80
N GLY A 49 -6.95 1.95 7.40
CA GLY A 49 -7.60 2.93 8.26
C GLY A 49 -6.76 4.18 8.57
N MET A 50 -7.24 5.00 9.50
CA MET A 50 -6.56 6.23 9.95
C MET A 50 -5.80 6.07 11.27
N ASP A 51 -6.21 5.11 12.11
CA ASP A 51 -5.52 4.82 13.35
C ASP A 51 -4.13 4.24 13.06
N ASN A 52 -3.10 4.93 13.51
CA ASN A 52 -1.71 4.54 13.33
C ASN A 52 -1.02 4.17 14.64
N THR A 53 -1.78 3.96 15.72
CA THR A 53 -1.23 3.59 17.03
C THR A 53 -0.42 2.29 16.92
N GLY A 54 0.86 2.34 17.30
CA GLY A 54 1.81 1.22 17.17
C GLY A 54 2.42 1.03 15.76
N TYR A 55 2.04 1.86 14.78
CA TYR A 55 2.52 1.85 13.40
C TYR A 55 3.03 3.22 12.94
N GLU A 56 3.27 4.16 13.85
CA GLU A 56 3.60 5.57 13.56
C GLU A 56 4.86 5.73 12.69
N ASP A 57 5.73 4.73 12.77
CA ASP A 57 6.99 4.66 12.04
C ASP A 57 6.83 4.41 10.54
N ILE A 58 5.73 3.75 10.15
CA ILE A 58 5.46 3.30 8.78
C ILE A 58 4.15 3.87 8.22
N MET A 59 3.26 4.37 9.07
CA MET A 59 1.92 4.79 8.72
C MET A 59 1.64 6.21 9.21
N GLY A 60 1.05 7.02 8.33
CA GLY A 60 0.49 8.33 8.69
C GLY A 60 -0.98 8.23 9.09
N ARG A 61 -1.61 9.37 9.35
CA ARG A 61 -3.01 9.44 9.83
C ARG A 61 -4.03 9.72 8.73
N TYR A 62 -3.60 9.78 7.47
CA TYR A 62 -4.43 10.21 6.36
C TYR A 62 -5.06 9.07 5.55
N GLY A 63 -5.01 7.83 6.06
CA GLY A 63 -5.73 6.71 5.46
C GLY A 63 -7.25 6.91 5.42
N LEU A 64 -7.98 5.85 5.08
CA LEU A 64 -9.42 5.92 4.90
C LEU A 64 -10.15 4.88 5.78
N ARG A 65 -11.16 5.35 6.52
CA ARG A 65 -12.06 4.54 7.36
C ARG A 65 -11.30 3.75 8.44
N GLU A 66 -11.84 2.61 8.83
CA GLU A 66 -11.32 1.71 9.86
C GLU A 66 -10.54 0.55 9.23
N ARG A 67 -9.65 -0.02 10.04
CA ARG A 67 -8.83 -1.14 9.65
C ARG A 67 -9.64 -2.44 9.62
N ASN A 68 -9.44 -3.28 8.61
CA ASN A 68 -9.98 -4.64 8.57
C ASN A 68 -8.88 -5.69 8.85
N LYS A 69 -9.26 -6.98 8.93
CA LYS A 69 -8.31 -8.08 9.20
C LYS A 69 -7.16 -8.15 8.18
N ASN A 70 -7.45 -8.02 6.88
CA ASN A 70 -6.40 -7.91 5.88
C ASN A 70 -5.51 -6.67 6.08
N GLY A 71 -6.10 -5.56 6.52
CA GLY A 71 -5.40 -4.34 6.91
C GLY A 71 -4.42 -4.56 8.05
N GLU A 72 -4.81 -5.33 9.07
CA GLU A 72 -3.94 -5.68 10.18
C GLU A 72 -2.76 -6.55 9.72
N ARG A 73 -3.02 -7.62 8.96
CA ARG A 73 -1.97 -8.47 8.38
C ARG A 73 -0.98 -7.66 7.55
N PHE A 74 -1.50 -6.78 6.69
CA PHE A 74 -0.67 -5.92 5.85
C PHE A 74 0.14 -4.89 6.67
N ALA A 75 -0.48 -4.24 7.65
CA ALA A 75 0.21 -3.30 8.53
C ALA A 75 1.33 -3.98 9.32
N ASN A 76 1.10 -5.20 9.82
CA ASN A 76 2.10 -6.01 10.52
C ASN A 76 3.28 -6.38 9.62
N LEU A 77 3.00 -6.84 8.40
CA LEU A 77 4.04 -7.10 7.39
C LEU A 77 4.89 -5.83 7.13
N CYS A 78 4.24 -4.69 6.93
CA CYS A 78 4.92 -3.43 6.69
C CYS A 78 5.74 -2.95 7.89
N ALA A 79 5.22 -3.09 9.11
CA ALA A 79 5.95 -2.76 10.34
C ALA A 79 7.21 -3.63 10.48
N PHE A 80 7.07 -4.94 10.32
CA PHE A 80 8.16 -5.90 10.42
C PHE A 80 9.29 -5.59 9.42
N ASN A 81 8.93 -5.30 8.16
CA ASN A 81 9.90 -5.02 7.09
C ASN A 81 10.27 -3.54 6.95
N LYS A 82 9.79 -2.66 7.85
CA LYS A 82 10.00 -1.21 7.79
C LYS A 82 9.60 -0.62 6.43
N LEU A 83 8.41 -0.96 5.94
CA LEU A 83 7.83 -0.44 4.69
C LEU A 83 6.82 0.66 5.00
N VAL A 84 7.07 1.88 4.52
CA VAL A 84 6.20 3.04 4.71
C VAL A 84 5.01 2.98 3.75
N ILE A 85 3.80 3.04 4.28
CA ILE A 85 2.53 2.96 3.54
C ILE A 85 2.14 4.33 2.99
N GLY A 86 2.55 4.62 1.75
CA GLY A 86 2.48 5.96 1.17
C GLY A 86 1.09 6.57 1.12
N GLY A 87 0.05 5.76 0.90
CA GLY A 87 -1.35 6.20 0.86
C GLY A 87 -1.90 6.76 2.18
N THR A 88 -1.13 6.66 3.27
CA THR A 88 -1.51 7.18 4.60
C THR A 88 -0.71 8.42 5.03
N ILE A 89 0.35 8.77 4.29
CA ILE A 89 1.33 9.80 4.68
C ILE A 89 0.90 11.22 4.32
N PHE A 90 0.25 11.39 3.17
CA PHE A 90 -0.03 12.71 2.60
C PHE A 90 -1.50 13.10 2.82
N PRO A 91 -1.79 14.34 3.26
CA PRO A 91 -3.15 14.83 3.39
C PRO A 91 -3.80 15.00 2.02
N HIS A 92 -4.86 14.23 1.76
CA HIS A 92 -5.62 14.28 0.51
C HIS A 92 -7.13 14.25 0.76
N LYS A 93 -7.89 14.88 -0.15
CA LYS A 93 -9.34 14.71 -0.22
C LYS A 93 -9.67 13.23 -0.48
N ARG A 94 -10.81 12.74 0.05
CA ARG A 94 -11.27 11.35 -0.09
C ARG A 94 -11.21 10.83 -1.54
N ILE A 95 -11.60 11.66 -2.51
CA ILE A 95 -11.58 11.34 -3.94
C ILE A 95 -10.17 10.98 -4.48
N HIS A 96 -9.10 11.38 -3.81
CA HIS A 96 -7.71 11.10 -4.18
C HIS A 96 -7.08 9.98 -3.32
N LYS A 97 -7.86 9.37 -2.43
CA LYS A 97 -7.46 8.26 -1.55
C LYS A 97 -8.21 6.97 -1.87
N THR A 98 -9.46 7.09 -2.31
CA THR A 98 -10.27 5.96 -2.77
C THR A 98 -9.63 5.34 -4.00
N THR A 99 -9.30 4.04 -3.90
CA THR A 99 -8.69 3.24 -4.96
C THR A 99 -9.67 2.26 -5.59
N TRP A 100 -10.78 1.97 -4.92
CA TRP A 100 -11.83 1.09 -5.41
C TRP A 100 -13.21 1.65 -5.07
N THR A 101 -14.15 1.54 -6.02
CA THR A 101 -15.55 1.92 -5.86
C THR A 101 -16.43 0.77 -6.33
N SER A 102 -17.39 0.34 -5.52
CA SER A 102 -18.34 -0.70 -5.91
C SER A 102 -19.15 -0.33 -7.15
N MET A 103 -19.68 -1.34 -7.85
CA MET A 103 -20.47 -1.16 -9.08
C MET A 103 -21.73 -0.29 -8.88
N ASP A 104 -22.33 -0.33 -7.69
CA ASP A 104 -23.47 0.52 -7.31
C ASP A 104 -23.06 1.94 -6.88
N HIS A 105 -21.75 2.24 -6.90
CA HIS A 105 -21.13 3.50 -6.48
C HIS A 105 -21.34 3.90 -5.02
N THR A 106 -21.87 3.01 -4.17
CA THR A 106 -22.16 3.32 -2.76
C THR A 106 -20.93 3.14 -1.86
N THR A 107 -20.11 2.14 -2.14
CA THR A 107 -18.98 1.74 -1.32
C THR A 107 -17.68 2.17 -1.96
N GLN A 108 -16.81 2.76 -1.13
CA GLN A 108 -15.52 3.27 -1.57
C GLN A 108 -14.46 2.91 -0.55
N ASN A 109 -13.40 2.24 -1.01
CA ASN A 109 -12.33 1.73 -0.18
C ASN A 109 -10.95 2.18 -0.69
N GLN A 110 -9.97 2.10 0.21
CA GLN A 110 -8.54 2.22 -0.11
C GLN A 110 -7.96 0.82 0.14
N ILE A 111 -7.77 0.06 -0.93
CA ILE A 111 -7.31 -1.34 -0.90
C ILE A 111 -6.07 -1.58 -1.77
N ASP A 112 -5.82 -0.68 -2.71
CA ASP A 112 -4.57 -0.60 -3.45
C ASP A 112 -3.56 0.24 -2.67
N HIS A 113 -2.33 -0.26 -2.57
CA HIS A 113 -1.30 0.40 -1.79
C HIS A 113 0.00 0.51 -2.58
N ILE A 114 0.79 1.54 -2.23
CA ILE A 114 2.18 1.66 -2.63
C ILE A 114 2.99 1.90 -1.36
N CYS A 115 3.98 1.04 -1.14
CA CYS A 115 4.87 1.08 0.01
C CYS A 115 6.32 1.13 -0.45
N ILE A 116 7.16 1.82 0.32
CA ILE A 116 8.61 1.81 0.10
C ILE A 116 9.37 1.57 1.39
N ASN A 117 10.55 0.98 1.30
CA ASN A 117 11.39 0.82 2.49
C ASN A 117 11.74 2.16 3.16
N LYS A 118 11.64 2.19 4.50
CA LYS A 118 11.75 3.40 5.35
C LYS A 118 13.01 4.22 5.08
N LYS A 119 14.11 3.57 4.72
CA LYS A 119 15.37 4.22 4.31
C LYS A 119 15.15 5.25 3.19
N PHE A 120 14.28 4.94 2.23
CA PHE A 120 13.98 5.79 1.08
C PHE A 120 12.71 6.64 1.29
N ARG A 121 12.11 6.68 2.48
CA ARG A 121 10.86 7.43 2.72
C ARG A 121 10.86 8.87 2.20
N ARG A 122 12.01 9.55 2.27
CA ARG A 122 12.18 10.94 1.83
C ARG A 122 12.19 11.12 0.31
N THR A 123 12.31 10.03 -0.46
CA THR A 123 12.20 10.08 -1.92
C THR A 123 10.75 10.10 -2.38
N MET A 124 9.80 9.63 -1.56
CA MET A 124 8.38 9.69 -1.86
C MET A 124 7.87 11.11 -1.63
N GLU A 125 7.46 11.77 -2.70
CA GLU A 125 6.91 13.14 -2.64
C GLU A 125 5.39 13.15 -2.53
N ASN A 126 4.72 12.11 -3.08
CA ASN A 126 3.28 12.00 -3.03
C ASN A 126 2.79 10.58 -3.37
N VAL A 127 1.65 10.17 -2.81
CA VAL A 127 0.86 9.01 -3.25
C VAL A 127 -0.61 9.41 -3.30
N ARG A 128 -1.25 9.22 -4.46
CA ARG A 128 -2.67 9.59 -4.66
C ARG A 128 -3.29 8.85 -5.83
N THR A 129 -4.61 8.75 -5.85
CA THR A 129 -5.34 8.26 -7.01
C THR A 129 -5.54 9.35 -8.08
N LYS A 130 -5.44 8.95 -9.34
CA LYS A 130 -5.64 9.80 -10.53
C LYS A 130 -7.05 9.56 -11.09
N ARG A 131 -8.02 10.33 -10.57
CA ARG A 131 -9.45 10.22 -10.93
C ARG A 131 -9.80 10.52 -12.40
N GLY A 132 -8.94 11.24 -13.11
CA GLY A 132 -9.16 11.55 -14.53
C GLY A 132 -8.61 10.50 -15.50
N ALA A 133 -8.07 9.39 -14.99
CA ALA A 133 -7.68 8.27 -15.84
C ALA A 133 -8.91 7.37 -16.05
N ASP A 134 -9.33 7.22 -17.31
CA ASP A 134 -10.33 6.22 -17.69
C ASP A 134 -9.61 4.89 -17.91
N ILE A 135 -9.95 3.89 -17.07
CA ILE A 135 -9.32 2.57 -17.08
C ILE A 135 -10.35 1.42 -17.15
N ALA A 136 -11.62 1.74 -17.41
CA ALA A 136 -12.72 0.75 -17.51
C ALA A 136 -12.71 -0.31 -16.37
N SER A 137 -12.45 0.12 -15.14
CA SER A 137 -12.40 -0.72 -13.93
C SER A 137 -13.10 -0.01 -12.77
N ASP A 138 -13.57 -0.80 -11.82
CA ASP A 138 -14.02 -0.39 -10.49
C ASP A 138 -12.88 0.15 -9.61
N HIS A 139 -11.63 -0.13 -9.98
CA HIS A 139 -10.44 0.49 -9.39
C HIS A 139 -10.11 1.85 -10.01
N HIS A 140 -9.27 2.62 -9.33
CA HIS A 140 -8.69 3.87 -9.79
C HIS A 140 -7.19 3.78 -9.79
N LEU A 141 -6.57 4.35 -10.82
CA LEU A 141 -5.11 4.37 -10.95
C LEU A 141 -4.46 5.07 -9.74
N LEU A 142 -3.72 4.30 -8.94
CA LEU A 142 -2.91 4.79 -7.83
C LEU A 142 -1.51 5.16 -8.33
N VAL A 143 -1.05 6.36 -8.01
CA VAL A 143 0.22 6.90 -8.50
C VAL A 143 1.09 7.32 -7.33
N VAL A 144 2.38 6.98 -7.41
CA VAL A 144 3.43 7.51 -6.54
C VAL A 144 4.30 8.50 -7.33
N LYS A 145 4.60 9.66 -6.74
CA LYS A 145 5.60 10.59 -7.23
C LYS A 145 6.86 10.42 -6.40
N MET A 146 8.00 10.18 -7.05
CA MET A 146 9.27 9.95 -6.37
C MET A 146 10.39 10.82 -6.94
N LYS A 147 11.29 11.27 -6.08
CA LYS A 147 12.55 11.93 -6.44
C LYS A 147 13.73 11.03 -6.09
N LEU A 148 14.28 10.39 -7.11
CA LEU A 148 15.40 9.46 -6.96
C LEU A 148 16.73 10.20 -7.19
N LYS A 149 17.69 9.95 -6.30
CA LYS A 149 19.09 10.35 -6.50
C LYS A 149 19.90 9.10 -6.73
N PHE A 150 20.33 8.88 -7.96
CA PHE A 150 21.27 7.82 -8.28
C PHE A 150 22.69 8.33 -8.05
N LYS A 151 23.57 7.49 -7.51
CA LYS A 151 25.00 7.76 -7.64
C LYS A 151 25.34 7.54 -9.11
N ASN A 152 26.10 8.46 -9.71
CA ASN A 152 26.68 8.22 -11.02
C ASN A 152 27.54 6.93 -10.94
N PRO A 153 27.50 6.09 -11.98
CA PRO A 153 28.29 4.86 -12.03
C PRO A 153 29.78 5.12 -11.86
#